data_AF-G3AZM8-F1
#
_entry.id   AF-G3AZM8-F1
#
_cell.length_a   1.000
_cell.length_b   1.000
_cell.length_c   1.000
_cell.angle_alpha   90.00
_cell.angle_beta   90.00
_cell.angle_gamma   90.00
#
_symmetry.space_group_name_H-M   'P 1'
#
loop_
_entity.id
_entity.type
_entity.pdbx_description
1 polymer ?
#
loop_
_entity_poly.entity_id
_entity_poly.type
_entity_poly.pdbx_seq_one_letter_code
_entity_poly.pdbx_strand_id
1 'polypeptide(L)'
;MSSGVLDQILLEDLARYCPQQFLSFHQCMSKPGDCDVEQAQLVGCIKTKAPSFQKIQSFCAGKLQAYDACLRTNGMNPDRCKSDLGELRDCAFGCVKQ
;
A
#
# COMPACT_ATOMS: atom_id res chain seq x y z
N MET A 1 3.40 5.64 17.22
CA MET A 1 3.46 4.16 17.34
C MET A 1 2.24 3.52 16.65
N SER A 2 1.91 3.95 15.42
CA SER A 2 0.65 3.61 14.74
C SER A 2 0.85 2.67 13.54
N SER A 3 2.11 2.43 13.17
CA SER A 3 2.48 1.69 11.96
C SER A 3 1.99 0.24 12.00
N GLY A 4 2.34 -0.50 13.06
CA GLY A 4 2.07 -1.94 13.14
C GLY A 4 0.60 -2.33 13.07
N VAL A 5 -0.32 -1.52 13.60
CA VAL A 5 -1.76 -1.81 13.54
C VAL A 5 -2.31 -1.58 12.13
N LEU A 6 -1.91 -0.49 11.45
CA LEU A 6 -2.29 -0.27 10.05
C LEU A 6 -1.74 -1.39 9.17
N ASP A 7 -0.48 -1.77 9.37
CA ASP A 7 0.17 -2.83 8.60
C ASP A 7 -0.56 -4.17 8.81
N GLN A 8 -1.00 -4.48 10.03
CA GLN A 8 -1.78 -5.68 10.35
C GLN A 8 -3.16 -5.68 9.69
N ILE A 9 -3.91 -4.57 9.77
CA ILE A 9 -5.23 -4.44 9.12
C ILE A 9 -5.10 -4.66 7.61
N LEU A 10 -4.09 -4.03 6.98
CA LEU A 10 -3.85 -4.19 5.55
C LEU A 10 -3.48 -5.62 5.20
N LEU A 11 -2.62 -6.27 5.99
CA LEU A 11 -2.25 -7.68 5.78
C LEU A 11 -3.45 -8.62 5.92
N GLU A 12 -4.32 -8.41 6.90
CA GLU A 12 -5.56 -9.19 7.07
C GLU A 12 -6.51 -9.01 5.88
N ASP A 13 -6.64 -7.77 5.37
CA ASP A 13 -7.45 -7.47 4.20
C ASP A 13 -6.90 -8.16 2.95
N LEU A 14 -5.58 -8.14 2.75
CA LEU A 14 -4.92 -8.85 1.66
C LEU A 14 -5.10 -10.37 1.77
N ALA A 15 -4.94 -10.94 2.96
CA ALA A 15 -5.12 -12.36 3.20
C ALA A 15 -6.57 -12.81 2.94
N ARG A 16 -7.55 -11.94 3.17
CA ARG A 16 -8.96 -12.24 2.94
C ARG A 16 -9.38 -12.07 1.48
N TYR A 17 -8.90 -11.04 0.79
CA TYR A 17 -9.42 -10.65 -0.53
C TYR A 17 -8.47 -10.91 -1.71
N CYS A 18 -7.16 -10.95 -1.47
CA CYS A 18 -6.13 -11.18 -2.49
C CYS A 18 -5.10 -12.26 -2.09
N PRO A 19 -5.50 -13.40 -1.48
CA PRO A 19 -4.55 -14.35 -0.90
C PRO A 19 -3.62 -14.98 -1.94
N GLN A 20 -4.15 -15.29 -3.14
CA GLN A 20 -3.37 -15.95 -4.19
C GLN A 20 -2.30 -15.01 -4.75
N GLN A 21 -2.67 -13.78 -5.11
CA GLN A 21 -1.74 -12.81 -5.66
C GLN A 21 -0.70 -12.40 -4.62
N PHE A 22 -1.10 -12.29 -3.35
CA PHE A 22 -0.18 -11.99 -2.26
C PHE A 22 0.85 -13.11 -2.08
N LEU A 23 0.42 -14.37 -2.08
CA LEU A 23 1.33 -15.51 -1.96
C LEU A 23 2.27 -15.61 -3.18
N SER A 24 1.76 -15.45 -4.40
CA SER A 24 2.56 -15.49 -5.62
C SER A 24 3.64 -14.41 -5.63
N PHE A 25 3.29 -13.18 -5.25
CA PHE A 25 4.26 -12.10 -5.12
C PHE A 25 5.33 -12.41 -4.06
N HIS A 26 4.93 -12.91 -2.89
CA HIS A 26 5.87 -13.30 -1.84
C HIS A 26 6.81 -14.43 -2.28
N GLN A 27 6.30 -15.42 -3.02
CA GLN A 27 7.09 -16.51 -3.57
C GLN A 27 8.09 -16.01 -4.62
N CYS A 28 7.69 -15.05 -5.46
CA CYS A 28 8.59 -14.42 -6.42
C CYS A 28 9.72 -13.68 -5.70
N MET A 29 9.39 -12.84 -4.72
CA MET A 29 10.36 -12.09 -3.90
C MET A 29 11.32 -12.98 -3.11
N SER A 30 10.98 -14.26 -2.89
CA SER A 30 11.85 -15.23 -2.23
C SER A 30 12.96 -15.78 -3.15
N LYS A 31 12.94 -15.43 -4.44
CA LYS A 31 13.93 -15.83 -5.43
C LYS A 31 14.58 -14.58 -6.03
N PRO A 32 15.86 -14.64 -6.45
CA PRO A 32 16.44 -13.56 -7.24
C PRO A 32 15.76 -13.51 -8.61
N GLY A 33 15.14 -12.37 -8.93
CA GLY A 33 14.40 -12.19 -10.18
C GLY A 33 13.58 -10.91 -10.21
N ASP A 34 12.97 -10.65 -11.36
CA ASP A 34 11.98 -9.59 -11.57
C ASP A 34 10.60 -10.11 -11.18
N CYS A 35 9.88 -9.35 -10.36
CA CYS A 35 8.55 -9.69 -9.85
C CYS A 35 7.47 -8.71 -10.32
N ASP A 36 7.73 -7.94 -11.38
CA ASP A 36 6.83 -6.90 -11.90
C ASP A 36 5.45 -7.48 -12.28
N VAL A 37 5.41 -8.71 -12.79
CA VAL A 37 4.16 -9.38 -13.18
C VAL A 37 3.31 -9.71 -11.95
N GLU A 38 3.89 -10.38 -10.96
CA GLU A 38 3.21 -10.72 -9.70
C GLU A 38 2.82 -9.46 -8.93
N GLN A 39 3.69 -8.44 -8.96
CA GLN A 39 3.40 -7.13 -8.38
C GLN A 39 2.19 -6.48 -9.07
N ALA A 40 2.15 -6.45 -10.40
CA ALA A 40 1.03 -5.89 -11.15
C ALA A 40 -0.28 -6.63 -10.86
N GLN A 41 -0.24 -7.96 -10.78
CA GLN A 41 -1.41 -8.77 -10.43
C GLN A 41 -1.89 -8.48 -9.01
N LEU A 42 -0.99 -8.39 -8.04
CA LEU A 42 -1.31 -8.03 -6.67
C LEU A 42 -1.92 -6.63 -6.59
N VAL A 43 -1.30 -5.63 -7.21
CA VAL A 43 -1.81 -4.25 -7.26
C VAL A 43 -3.20 -4.20 -7.90
N GLY A 44 -3.42 -4.94 -8.98
CA GLY A 44 -4.73 -5.04 -9.64
C GLY A 44 -5.80 -5.62 -8.71
N CYS A 45 -5.48 -6.69 -7.98
CA CYS A 45 -6.39 -7.27 -7.00
C CYS A 45 -6.70 -6.27 -5.87
N ILE A 46 -5.67 -5.66 -5.28
CA ILE A 46 -5.82 -4.72 -4.16
C ILE A 46 -6.76 -3.57 -4.51
N LYS A 47 -6.58 -2.96 -5.69
CA LYS A 47 -7.41 -1.84 -6.16
C LYS A 47 -8.88 -2.22 -6.32
N THR A 48 -9.19 -3.48 -6.61
CA THR A 48 -10.53 -3.92 -7.00
C THR A 48 -11.25 -4.75 -5.94
N LYS A 49 -10.51 -5.40 -5.03
CA LYS A 49 -11.03 -6.41 -4.10
C LYS A 49 -10.77 -6.11 -2.63
N ALA A 50 -9.76 -5.32 -2.27
CA ALA A 50 -9.40 -5.04 -0.87
C ALA A 50 -10.14 -3.78 -0.35
N PRO A 51 -11.19 -3.92 0.49
CA PRO A 51 -12.03 -2.80 0.90
C PRO A 51 -11.29 -1.73 1.69
N SER A 52 -10.32 -2.12 2.53
CA SER A 52 -9.52 -1.18 3.30
C SER A 52 -8.70 -0.30 2.37
N PHE A 53 -8.13 -0.89 1.32
CA PHE A 53 -7.36 -0.14 0.33
C PHE A 53 -8.24 0.78 -0.52
N GLN A 54 -9.44 0.33 -0.90
CA GLN A 54 -10.41 1.17 -1.61
C GLN A 54 -10.87 2.37 -0.77
N LYS A 55 -11.13 2.15 0.53
CA LYS A 55 -11.44 3.23 1.47
C LYS A 55 -10.31 4.26 1.54
N ILE A 56 -9.07 3.81 1.74
CA ILE A 56 -7.89 4.68 1.80
C ILE A 56 -7.71 5.42 0.47
N GLN A 57 -7.86 4.73 -0.66
CA GLN A 57 -7.69 5.34 -1.98
C GLN A 57 -8.70 6.45 -2.24
N SER A 58 -9.95 6.29 -1.81
CA SER A 58 -10.98 7.34 -1.94
C SER A 58 -10.83 8.45 -0.90
N PHE A 59 -10.64 8.11 0.37
CA PHE A 59 -10.64 9.07 1.48
C PHE A 59 -9.33 9.85 1.59
N CYS A 60 -8.19 9.19 1.33
CA CYS A 60 -6.85 9.76 1.40
C CYS A 60 -6.26 10.08 0.03
N ALA A 61 -7.09 10.20 -1.02
CA ALA A 61 -6.65 10.44 -2.40
C ALA A 61 -5.65 11.60 -2.53
N GLY A 62 -5.94 12.73 -1.88
CA GLY A 62 -5.05 13.90 -1.91
C GLY A 62 -3.71 13.68 -1.21
N LYS A 63 -3.69 12.90 -0.11
CA LYS A 63 -2.44 12.55 0.60
C LYS A 63 -1.62 11.54 -0.20
N LEU A 64 -2.28 10.60 -0.88
CA LEU A 64 -1.63 9.70 -1.82
C LEU A 64 -0.96 10.46 -2.97
N GLN A 65 -1.67 11.44 -3.55
CA GLN A 65 -1.13 12.29 -4.62
C GLN A 65 0.05 13.14 -4.16
N ALA A 66 -0.02 13.72 -2.96
CA ALA A 66 1.09 14.50 -2.40
C ALA A 66 2.35 13.65 -2.20
N TYR A 67 2.20 12.44 -1.64
CA TYR A 67 3.31 11.52 -1.46
C TYR A 67 3.90 11.05 -2.79
N ASP A 68 3.05 10.67 -3.75
CA ASP A 68 3.49 10.27 -5.10
C ASP A 68 4.21 11.41 -5.84
N ALA A 69 3.70 12.65 -5.73
CA ALA A 69 4.35 13.82 -6.28
C ALA A 69 5.74 14.05 -5.64
N CYS A 70 5.84 13.96 -4.32
CA CYS A 70 7.12 14.07 -3.62
C CYS A 70 8.13 13.02 -4.11
N LEU A 71 7.71 11.75 -4.24
CA LEU A 71 8.55 10.67 -4.73
C LEU A 71 9.07 10.96 -6.14
N ARG A 72 8.20 11.36 -7.06
CA ARG A 72 8.58 11.69 -8.44
C ARG A 72 9.58 12.85 -8.50
N THR A 73 9.42 13.87 -7.67
CA THR A 73 10.34 15.02 -7.60
C THR A 73 11.68 14.66 -6.93
N ASN A 74 11.71 13.65 -6.06
CA ASN A 74 12.89 13.26 -5.29
C ASN A 74 13.55 11.95 -5.77
N GLY A 75 13.33 11.55 -7.02
CA GLY A 75 13.99 10.37 -7.61
C GLY A 75 13.57 9.06 -6.95
N MET A 76 12.28 8.94 -6.60
CA MET A 76 11.68 7.80 -5.89
C MET A 76 12.33 7.53 -4.53
N ASN A 77 12.92 8.55 -3.88
CA ASN A 77 13.55 8.42 -2.57
C ASN A 77 12.53 8.67 -1.43
N PRO A 78 12.05 7.63 -0.72
CA PRO A 78 11.06 7.78 0.35
C PRO A 78 11.61 8.52 1.58
N ASP A 79 12.92 8.52 1.83
CA ASP A 79 13.49 9.24 2.98
C ASP A 79 13.30 10.76 2.90
N ARG A 80 13.17 11.30 1.69
CA ARG A 80 12.90 12.73 1.45
C ARG A 80 11.43 13.09 1.56
N CYS A 81 10.55 12.10 1.59
CA CYS A 81 9.10 12.25 1.59
C CYS A 81 8.46 11.78 2.90
N LYS A 82 9.24 11.73 3.99
CA LYS A 82 8.77 11.27 5.31
C LYS A 82 7.57 12.06 5.84
N SER A 83 7.50 13.35 5.53
CA SER A 83 6.37 14.21 5.94
C SER A 83 5.08 13.77 5.24
N ASP A 84 5.07 13.75 3.90
CA ASP A 84 3.92 13.31 3.12
C ASP A 84 3.51 11.86 3.43
N LEU A 85 4.50 10.99 3.66
CA LEU A 85 4.26 9.61 4.10
C LEU A 85 3.59 9.56 5.47
N GLY A 86 4.03 10.40 6.42
CA GLY A 86 3.43 10.50 7.75
C GLY A 86 1.96 10.91 7.68
N GLU A 87 1.66 11.97 6.93
CA GLU A 87 0.27 12.45 6.75
C GLU A 87 -0.62 11.42 6.06
N LEU A 88 -0.08 10.70 5.07
CA LEU A 88 -0.80 9.60 4.42
C LEU A 88 -1.10 8.47 5.40
N ARG A 89 -0.12 8.07 6.23
CA ARG A 89 -0.31 7.00 7.23
C ARG A 89 -1.34 7.39 8.28
N ASP A 90 -1.33 8.64 8.74
CA ASP A 90 -2.30 9.14 9.72
C ASP A 90 -3.72 9.16 9.12
N CYS A 91 -3.86 9.61 7.87
CA CYS A 91 -5.14 9.55 7.15
C CYS A 91 -5.63 8.11 7.00
N ALA A 92 -4.76 7.20 6.54
CA ALA A 92 -5.10 5.80 6.34
C ALA A 92 -5.58 5.15 7.64
N PHE A 93 -4.86 5.39 8.74
CA PHE A 93 -5.23 4.88 10.05
C PHE A 93 -6.59 5.39 10.53
N GLY A 94 -6.87 6.69 10.35
CA GLY A 94 -8.19 7.26 10.67
C GLY A 94 -9.33 6.71 9.81
N CYS A 95 -9.03 6.24 8.60
CA CYS A 95 -10.01 5.67 7.67
C CYS A 95 -10.35 4.20 8.00
N VAL A 96 -9.37 3.40 8.43
CA VAL A 96 -9.58 1.98 8.74
C VAL A 96 -10.03 1.70 10.19
N LYS A 97 -9.89 2.68 11.10
CA LYS A 97 -10.42 2.58 12.48
C LYS A 97 -11.91 2.90 12.62
N GLN A 98 -12.57 3.36 11.55
CA GLN A 98 -14.01 3.68 11.50
C GLN A 98 -14.80 2.58 10.79
#